data_AF-A0A9P1GAZ2-F1
#
_entry.id   AF-A0A9P1GAZ2-F1
#
_cell.length_a   1.000
_cell.length_b   1.000
_cell.length_c   1.000
_cell.angle_alpha   90.00
_cell.angle_beta   90.00
_cell.angle_gamma   90.00
#
_symmetry.space_group_name_H-M   'P 1'
#
loop_
_entity.id
_entity.type
_entity.pdbx_description
1 polymer ?
#
loop_
_entity_poly.entity_id
_entity_poly.type
_entity_poly.pdbx_seq_one_letter_code
_entity_poly.pdbx_strand_id
1 'polypeptide(L)'
;MPCLRQVSEEFLQAIEKGLVHQLYFSEQCILTEGQDSSFAAFLSDGEVVVEAAQRAVRREEVPFVEFRFTMNPEADSRASMAESEEGRRGQSHRRASRKKSMVVESRRSGEDVAVESLISLTNKARTEAMIAEAVAGGLTPGYDVNALPEAAPFGEECLLGLGPSSVTVSVCKLSVVLLLHRAVFEQLLQDFPKDLAALSRFQPEMLPKPNFQDLPICQHVDMSNELLDFFARHVERRIFFPGDNIEPDNVQIFLPKQLLNPASNITYAIVSSGHVRVKTPPGLELAPFGHLSSGDILGPGAGEFFRT
;
A
#
# COMPACT_ATOMS: atom_id res chain seq x y z
N MET A 1 3.00 -0.83 2.67
CA MET A 1 1.52 -0.71 2.78
C MET A 1 1.02 0.28 1.74
N PRO A 2 0.05 -0.09 0.88
CA PRO A 2 -0.45 0.81 -0.15
C PRO A 2 -1.12 2.09 0.38
N CYS A 3 -1.76 2.04 1.55
CA CYS A 3 -2.35 3.21 2.22
C CYS A 3 -1.33 4.31 2.57
N LEU A 4 -0.10 3.93 2.88
CA LEU A 4 0.99 4.84 3.24
C LEU A 4 1.64 5.52 2.03
N ARG A 5 1.20 5.27 0.79
CA ARG A 5 1.78 5.90 -0.41
C ARG A 5 1.51 7.40 -0.52
N GLN A 6 0.53 7.90 0.22
CA GLN A 6 0.05 9.27 0.11
C GLN A 6 0.33 10.10 1.36
N VAL A 7 1.14 9.57 2.26
CA VAL A 7 1.58 10.28 3.46
C VAL A 7 2.93 10.95 3.22
N SER A 8 3.27 11.90 4.07
CA SER A 8 4.53 12.64 4.04
C SER A 8 5.73 11.73 4.36
N GLU A 9 6.90 12.11 3.85
CA GLU A 9 8.15 11.40 4.13
C GLU A 9 8.51 11.47 5.62
N GLU A 10 8.25 12.62 6.26
CA GLU A 10 8.48 12.82 7.69
C GLU A 10 7.62 11.87 8.54
N PHE A 11 6.38 11.62 8.12
CA PHE A 11 5.52 10.64 8.77
C PHE A 11 6.03 9.21 8.58
N LEU A 12 6.52 8.85 7.38
CA LEU A 12 7.14 7.54 7.15
C LEU A 12 8.38 7.33 8.03
N GLN A 13 9.24 8.33 8.16
CA GLN A 13 10.40 8.29 9.06
C GLN A 13 9.98 8.16 10.53
N ALA A 14 8.87 8.78 10.92
CA ALA A 14 8.34 8.66 12.28
C ALA A 14 7.76 7.25 12.53
N ILE A 15 7.08 6.65 11.53
CA ILE A 15 6.65 5.25 11.58
C ILE A 15 7.86 4.33 11.76
N GLU A 16 8.90 4.50 10.96
CA GLU A 16 10.11 3.67 11.01
C GLU A 16 10.73 3.66 12.41
N LYS A 17 10.81 4.83 13.06
CA LYS A 17 11.27 4.97 14.45
C LYS A 17 10.35 4.32 15.48
N GLY A 18 9.07 4.17 15.15
CA GLY A 18 8.05 3.53 15.99
C GLY A 18 7.97 2.01 15.83
N LEU A 19 8.70 1.42 14.88
CA LEU A 19 8.71 -0.03 14.66
C LEU A 19 9.49 -0.77 15.73
N VAL A 20 8.92 -1.88 16.20
CA VAL A 20 9.53 -2.77 17.20
C VAL A 20 9.96 -4.07 16.53
N HIS A 21 11.24 -4.44 16.66
CA HIS A 21 11.72 -5.74 16.21
C HIS A 21 11.24 -6.84 17.16
N GLN A 22 10.62 -7.87 16.59
CA GLN A 22 10.23 -9.07 17.31
C GLN A 22 10.71 -10.32 16.58
N LEU A 23 11.24 -11.27 17.36
CA LEU A 23 11.63 -12.58 16.88
C LEU A 23 10.47 -13.55 17.02
N TYR A 24 10.23 -14.31 15.96
CA TYR A 24 9.26 -15.40 15.92
C TYR A 24 9.98 -16.70 15.56
N PHE A 25 9.65 -17.77 16.28
CA PHE A 25 10.13 -19.12 16.02
C PHE A 25 9.19 -19.86 15.08
N SER A 26 9.71 -20.87 14.37
CA SER A 26 8.94 -21.72 13.46
C SER A 26 7.59 -22.13 14.04
N GLU A 27 6.56 -22.10 13.20
CA GLU A 27 5.16 -22.41 13.49
C GLU A 27 4.43 -21.41 14.41
N GLN A 28 5.08 -20.34 14.88
CA GLN A 28 4.39 -19.29 15.61
C GLN A 28 3.50 -18.44 14.69
N CYS A 29 2.28 -18.16 15.13
CA CYS A 29 1.38 -17.23 14.46
C CYS A 29 1.71 -15.79 14.83
N ILE A 30 1.81 -14.93 13.81
CA ILE A 30 1.90 -13.47 13.95
C ILE A 30 0.48 -12.89 14.03
N LEU A 31 -0.40 -13.33 13.12
CA LEU A 31 -1.81 -12.89 13.02
C LEU A 31 -2.72 -14.11 12.87
N THR A 32 -3.96 -14.00 13.34
CA THR A 32 -4.99 -15.04 13.21
C THR A 32 -6.22 -14.46 12.53
N GLU A 33 -6.76 -15.17 11.54
CA GLU A 33 -7.98 -14.77 10.84
C GLU A 33 -9.15 -14.59 11.83
N GLY A 34 -9.89 -13.49 11.66
CA GLY A 34 -11.01 -13.13 12.53
C GLY A 34 -10.61 -12.53 13.89
N GLN A 35 -9.31 -12.44 14.19
CA GLN A 35 -8.83 -11.81 15.42
C GLN A 35 -8.62 -10.31 15.22
N ASP A 36 -9.08 -9.51 16.19
CA ASP A 36 -8.69 -8.11 16.28
C ASP A 36 -7.22 -8.01 16.73
N SER A 37 -6.38 -7.51 15.83
CA SER A 37 -4.99 -7.20 16.15
C SER A 37 -4.86 -5.72 16.54
N SER A 38 -3.91 -5.43 17.43
CA SER A 38 -3.53 -4.07 17.80
C SER A 38 -2.24 -3.60 17.10
N PHE A 39 -1.82 -4.26 16.02
CA PHE A 39 -0.58 -3.94 15.32
C PHE A 39 -0.60 -4.32 13.84
N ALA A 40 0.15 -3.59 13.02
CA ALA A 40 0.57 -4.07 11.71
C ALA A 40 1.95 -4.73 11.82
N ALA A 41 2.21 -5.74 11.01
CA ALA A 41 3.47 -6.48 10.98
C ALA A 41 4.15 -6.30 9.62
N PHE A 42 5.48 -6.25 9.61
CA PHE A 42 6.30 -6.21 8.40
C PHE A 42 7.37 -7.29 8.52
N LEU A 43 7.44 -8.21 7.55
CA LEU A 43 8.48 -9.23 7.55
C LEU A 43 9.84 -8.59 7.20
N SER A 44 10.73 -8.45 8.16
CA SER A 44 12.09 -7.93 7.92
C SER A 44 13.05 -9.03 7.49
N ASP A 45 12.87 -10.25 7.97
CA ASP A 45 13.69 -11.40 7.60
C ASP A 45 12.93 -12.70 7.89
N GLY A 46 13.14 -13.71 7.05
CA GLY A 46 12.56 -15.04 7.24
C GLY A 46 11.52 -15.41 6.20
N GLU A 47 10.55 -16.23 6.60
CA GLU A 47 9.58 -16.83 5.68
C GLU A 47 8.26 -17.06 6.40
N VAL A 48 7.16 -16.70 5.75
CA VAL A 48 5.81 -16.78 6.31
C VAL A 48 4.88 -17.52 5.37
N VAL A 49 3.94 -18.27 5.94
CA VAL A 49 2.75 -18.77 5.26
C VAL A 49 1.59 -17.85 5.59
N VAL A 50 0.83 -17.48 4.57
CA VAL A 50 -0.42 -16.75 4.72
C VAL A 50 -1.57 -17.68 4.35
N GLU A 51 -2.54 -17.81 5.25
CA GLU A 51 -3.75 -18.60 5.06
C GLU A 51 -4.97 -17.69 5.11
N ALA A 52 -5.89 -17.85 4.17
CA ALA A 52 -7.18 -17.17 4.15
C ALA A 52 -8.28 -18.21 4.00
N ALA A 53 -9.34 -18.15 4.82
CA ALA A 53 -10.43 -19.12 4.81
C ALA A 53 -9.93 -20.59 4.87
N GLN A 54 -8.95 -20.85 5.75
CA GLN A 54 -8.31 -22.17 5.94
C GLN A 54 -7.59 -22.72 4.69
N ARG A 55 -7.18 -21.85 3.77
CA ARG A 55 -6.40 -22.21 2.59
C ARG A 55 -5.12 -21.38 2.55
N ALA A 56 -3.99 -22.05 2.35
CA ALA A 56 -2.74 -21.37 2.04
C ALA A 56 -2.86 -20.55 0.74
N VAL A 57 -2.58 -19.25 0.84
CA VAL A 57 -2.55 -18.31 -0.27
C VAL A 57 -1.20 -18.46 -0.95
N ARG A 58 -1.20 -18.85 -2.22
CA ARG A 58 0.05 -19.03 -2.96
C ARG A 58 0.59 -17.67 -3.41
N ARG A 59 1.91 -17.57 -3.59
CA ARG A 59 2.54 -16.31 -4.02
C ARG A 59 1.99 -15.82 -5.36
N GLU A 60 1.73 -16.74 -6.29
CA GLU A 60 1.12 -16.43 -7.59
C GLU A 60 -0.32 -15.89 -7.50
N GLU A 61 -1.01 -16.12 -6.37
CA GLU A 61 -2.36 -15.64 -6.10
C GLU A 61 -2.34 -14.26 -5.42
N VAL A 62 -1.22 -13.87 -4.83
CA VAL A 62 -1.05 -12.54 -4.25
C VAL A 62 -0.62 -11.57 -5.36
N PRO A 63 -1.42 -10.54 -5.68
CA PRO A 63 -1.04 -9.56 -6.68
C PRO A 63 0.26 -8.88 -6.26
N PHE A 64 1.36 -9.22 -6.96
CA PHE A 64 2.66 -8.63 -6.69
C PHE A 64 2.67 -7.18 -7.19
N VAL A 65 2.88 -6.24 -6.28
CA VAL A 65 3.11 -4.85 -6.63
C VAL A 65 4.62 -4.61 -6.66
N GLU A 66 5.20 -4.60 -7.86
CA GLU A 66 6.62 -4.28 -8.05
C GLU A 66 6.86 -2.81 -7.64
N PHE A 67 7.58 -2.59 -6.54
CA PHE A 67 7.96 -1.26 -6.09
C PHE A 67 9.15 -0.75 -6.93
N ARG A 68 8.88 0.00 -7.99
CA ARG A 68 9.92 0.80 -8.67
C ARG A 68 10.00 2.19 -8.05
N PHE A 69 10.97 2.37 -7.17
CA PHE A 69 11.41 3.71 -6.79
C PHE A 69 12.23 4.28 -7.95
N THR A 70 11.60 5.06 -8.83
CA THR A 70 12.36 5.94 -9.73
C THR A 70 12.86 7.13 -8.93
N MET A 71 14.06 7.01 -8.36
CA MET A 71 14.79 8.21 -7.99
C MET A 71 15.12 8.96 -9.27
N ASN A 72 14.69 10.21 -9.36
CA ASN A 72 14.95 11.06 -10.51
C ASN A 72 16.21 11.89 -10.20
N PRO A 73 17.42 11.46 -10.59
CA PRO A 73 18.67 12.11 -10.19
C PRO A 73 18.84 13.51 -10.81
N GLU A 74 17.96 13.94 -11.72
CA GLU A 74 18.12 15.19 -12.45
C GLU A 74 17.56 16.43 -11.73
N ALA A 75 16.83 16.27 -10.61
CA ALA A 75 16.21 17.41 -9.92
C ALA A 75 17.22 18.30 -9.15
N ASP A 76 18.35 17.75 -8.69
CA ASP A 76 19.32 18.50 -7.87
C ASP A 76 20.33 19.31 -8.69
N SER A 77 20.43 19.06 -10.00
CA SER A 77 21.45 19.72 -10.84
C SER A 77 21.05 21.11 -11.37
N ARG A 78 19.80 21.56 -11.17
CA ARG A 78 19.32 22.87 -11.66
C ARG A 78 19.23 23.96 -10.60
N ALA A 79 19.47 23.66 -9.32
CA ALA A 79 19.38 24.65 -8.25
C ALA A 79 20.68 25.46 -8.02
N SER A 80 21.81 25.10 -8.67
CA SER A 80 23.12 25.71 -8.38
C SER A 80 23.60 26.77 -9.38
N MET A 81 22.81 27.18 -10.38
CA MET A 81 23.23 28.16 -11.40
C MET A 81 22.44 29.47 -11.44
N ALA A 82 21.55 29.75 -10.48
CA ALA A 82 20.71 30.96 -10.51
C ALA A 82 21.20 32.13 -9.62
N GLU A 83 22.41 32.10 -9.08
CA GLU A 83 22.97 33.21 -8.29
C GLU A 83 24.31 33.70 -8.86
N SER A 84 24.30 34.35 -10.02
CA SER A 84 25.35 35.29 -10.43
C SER A 84 24.95 36.03 -11.71
N GLU A 85 24.07 37.03 -11.59
CA GLU A 85 24.11 38.21 -12.46
C GLU A 85 23.13 39.28 -11.94
N GLU A 86 23.62 40.21 -11.12
CA GLU A 86 23.05 41.56 -11.09
C GLU A 86 24.09 42.60 -10.69
N GLY A 87 24.71 43.17 -11.73
CA GLY A 87 25.61 44.31 -11.63
C GLY A 87 24.87 45.63 -11.83
N ARG A 88 25.11 46.55 -10.89
CA ARG A 88 25.31 48.00 -11.06
C ARG A 88 24.20 48.84 -11.71
N ARG A 89 23.62 49.74 -10.91
CA ARG A 89 23.70 51.22 -11.09
C ARG A 89 22.96 51.96 -9.96
N GLY A 90 23.56 53.06 -9.47
CA GLY A 90 22.82 54.15 -8.80
C GLY A 90 23.41 54.65 -7.49
N GLN A 91 24.26 55.69 -7.55
CA GLN A 91 24.70 56.51 -6.41
C GLN A 91 23.55 57.36 -5.84
N SER A 92 23.52 57.59 -4.51
CA SER A 92 23.81 58.91 -3.90
C SER A 92 23.14 59.16 -2.52
N HIS A 93 23.98 59.54 -1.53
CA HIS A 93 23.70 60.24 -0.25
C HIS A 93 22.76 59.53 0.76
N ARG A 94 22.97 59.49 2.10
CA ARG A 94 23.63 60.40 3.05
C ARG A 94 23.74 59.69 4.43
N ARG A 95 24.81 60.05 5.16
CA ARG A 95 24.95 60.19 6.63
C ARG A 95 24.66 59.00 7.59
N ALA A 96 25.77 58.58 8.20
CA ALA A 96 26.01 58.46 9.65
C ALA A 96 25.08 57.59 10.50
N SER A 97 25.62 56.49 11.04
CA SER A 97 25.82 56.33 12.49
C SER A 97 26.64 55.07 12.80
N ARG A 98 27.70 55.28 13.60
CA ARG A 98 28.48 54.26 14.30
C ARG A 98 27.57 53.32 15.10
N LYS A 99 27.76 52.01 14.96
CA LYS A 99 27.69 51.07 16.09
C LYS A 99 28.54 49.83 15.80
N LYS A 100 29.46 49.57 16.73
CA LYS A 100 30.30 48.38 16.85
C LYS A 100 29.43 47.14 16.92
N SER A 101 29.79 46.07 16.21
CA SER A 101 29.37 44.71 16.56
C SER A 101 30.44 43.71 16.11
N MET A 102 30.64 42.72 16.95
CA MET A 102 31.74 41.76 16.97
C MET A 102 31.82 40.90 15.71
N VAL A 103 33.08 40.69 15.31
CA VAL A 103 33.54 39.55 14.53
C VAL A 103 33.28 38.28 15.34
N VAL A 104 32.50 37.35 14.77
CA VAL A 104 32.52 35.93 15.13
C VAL A 104 32.72 35.17 13.82
N GLU A 105 33.97 34.85 13.56
CA GLU A 105 34.39 33.85 12.57
C GLU A 105 33.94 32.48 13.08
N SER A 106 32.85 31.95 12.52
CA SER A 106 32.47 30.55 12.72
C SER A 106 32.94 29.77 11.50
N ARG A 107 34.13 29.19 11.61
CA ARG A 107 34.56 28.08 10.76
C ARG A 107 33.67 26.89 11.09
N ARG A 108 32.81 26.47 10.16
CA ARG A 108 32.32 25.10 10.14
C ARG A 108 32.77 24.44 8.85
N SER A 109 33.73 23.54 9.06
CA SER A 109 34.19 22.49 8.17
C SER A 109 33.00 21.79 7.51
N GLY A 110 33.12 21.61 6.20
CA GLY A 110 32.31 20.66 5.46
C GLY A 110 32.60 19.25 5.95
N GLU A 111 31.52 18.50 6.14
CA GLU A 111 31.45 17.05 6.16
C GLU A 111 29.95 16.73 5.91
N ASP A 112 29.52 16.95 4.66
CA ASP A 112 28.28 16.34 4.16
C ASP A 112 28.59 14.85 3.96
N VAL A 113 28.56 14.10 5.05
CA VAL A 113 28.50 12.64 5.00
C VAL A 113 27.04 12.32 4.67
N ALA A 114 26.81 11.90 3.43
CA ALA A 114 25.54 11.31 3.03
C ALA A 114 25.23 10.16 4.00
N VAL A 115 24.27 10.38 4.89
CA VAL A 115 23.74 9.35 5.78
C VAL A 115 22.86 8.46 4.92
N GLU A 116 23.46 7.50 4.22
CA GLU A 116 22.70 6.37 3.68
C GLU A 116 21.97 5.74 4.87
N SER A 117 20.64 5.62 4.76
CA SER A 117 19.80 5.00 5.79
C SER A 117 20.40 3.64 6.15
N LEU A 118 20.48 3.33 7.45
CA LEU A 118 20.97 2.05 7.96
C LEU A 118 20.28 0.86 7.28
N ILE A 119 19.00 1.02 6.90
CA ILE A 119 18.22 0.04 6.14
C ILE A 119 18.76 -0.15 4.72
N SER A 120 19.17 0.92 4.04
CA SER A 120 19.80 0.87 2.72
C SER A 120 21.15 0.14 2.77
N LEU A 121 21.98 0.44 3.77
CA LEU A 121 23.29 -0.18 3.95
C LEU A 121 23.20 -1.66 4.33
N THR A 122 22.26 -2.04 5.21
CA THR A 122 22.04 -3.46 5.55
C THR A 122 21.46 -4.23 4.37
N ASN A 123 20.52 -3.63 3.62
CA ASN A 123 19.94 -4.27 2.44
C ASN A 123 20.99 -4.48 1.33
N LYS A 124 21.88 -3.51 1.11
CA LYS A 124 22.94 -3.61 0.10
C LYS A 124 23.98 -4.68 0.45
N ALA A 125 24.53 -4.66 1.66
CA ALA A 125 25.51 -5.65 2.11
C ALA A 125 24.93 -7.06 2.12
N ARG A 126 23.63 -7.20 2.42
CA ARG A 126 22.92 -8.48 2.42
C ARG A 126 22.58 -8.99 1.03
N THR A 127 22.19 -8.10 0.11
CA THR A 127 21.98 -8.45 -1.31
C THR A 127 23.29 -8.92 -1.94
N GLU A 128 24.41 -8.26 -1.63
CA GLU A 128 25.74 -8.67 -2.08
C GLU A 128 26.16 -10.04 -1.51
N ALA A 129 25.83 -10.32 -0.24
CA ALA A 129 26.06 -11.63 0.37
C ALA A 129 25.18 -12.74 -0.24
N MET A 130 23.90 -12.45 -0.53
CA MET A 130 22.98 -13.39 -1.22
C MET A 130 23.43 -13.69 -2.65
N ILE A 131 23.92 -12.69 -3.38
CA ILE A 131 24.48 -12.88 -4.72
C ILE A 131 25.77 -13.71 -4.63
N ALA A 132 26.65 -13.43 -3.67
CA ALA A 132 27.87 -14.20 -3.46
C ALA A 132 27.60 -15.66 -3.09
N GLU A 133 26.57 -15.93 -2.27
CA GLU A 133 26.15 -17.28 -1.88
C GLU A 133 25.49 -18.04 -3.05
N ALA A 134 24.65 -17.36 -3.84
CA ALA A 134 24.05 -17.92 -5.05
C ALA A 134 25.08 -18.24 -6.14
N VAL A 135 26.21 -17.52 -6.17
CA VAL A 135 27.33 -17.78 -7.11
C VAL A 135 28.25 -18.89 -6.60
N ALA A 136 28.33 -19.10 -5.28
CA ALA A 136 29.24 -20.08 -4.67
C ALA A 136 28.68 -21.51 -4.53
N GLY A 137 27.35 -21.70 -4.54
CA GLY A 137 26.72 -23.01 -4.39
C GLY A 137 25.60 -23.23 -5.42
N GLY A 138 25.80 -24.17 -6.36
CA GLY A 138 24.80 -24.55 -7.34
C GLY A 138 23.45 -24.89 -6.70
N LEU A 139 22.39 -24.28 -7.25
CA LEU A 139 20.94 -24.49 -7.04
C LEU A 139 20.59 -25.80 -6.31
N THR A 140 19.86 -25.81 -5.20
CA THR A 140 18.60 -25.09 -4.96
C THR A 140 18.43 -24.71 -3.47
N PRO A 141 18.29 -23.43 -3.10
CA PRO A 141 17.65 -23.10 -1.84
C PRO A 141 16.16 -23.44 -1.96
N GLY A 142 15.62 -24.16 -0.97
CA GLY A 142 14.21 -24.50 -0.85
C GLY A 142 13.33 -23.27 -0.74
N TYR A 143 13.12 -22.59 -1.86
CA TYR A 143 12.11 -21.58 -2.03
C TYR A 143 10.78 -22.33 -2.07
N ASP A 144 10.01 -22.28 -0.97
CA ASP A 144 8.61 -22.64 -1.09
C ASP A 144 7.98 -21.64 -2.06
N VAL A 145 7.31 -22.14 -3.09
CA VAL A 145 6.58 -21.31 -4.06
C VAL A 145 5.54 -20.44 -3.35
N ASN A 146 5.16 -20.83 -2.13
CA ASN A 146 4.21 -20.14 -1.27
C ASN A 146 4.83 -19.03 -0.39
N ALA A 147 6.16 -18.87 -0.36
CA ALA A 147 6.83 -17.88 0.47
C ALA A 147 6.63 -16.46 -0.07
N LEU A 148 6.13 -15.56 0.79
CA LEU A 148 5.98 -14.14 0.44
C LEU A 148 7.33 -13.41 0.40
N PRO A 149 7.44 -12.35 -0.42
CA PRO A 149 8.65 -11.54 -0.49
C PRO A 149 8.94 -10.84 0.86
N GLU A 150 10.24 -10.62 1.12
CA GLU A 150 10.73 -9.79 2.21
C GLU A 150 10.06 -8.39 2.16
N ALA A 151 9.76 -7.83 3.33
CA ALA A 151 9.04 -6.56 3.54
C ALA A 151 7.55 -6.53 3.16
N ALA A 152 6.89 -7.69 2.98
CA ALA A 152 5.44 -7.73 2.89
C ALA A 152 4.79 -7.23 4.21
N PRO A 153 3.91 -6.21 4.15
CA PRO A 153 3.12 -5.79 5.30
C PRO A 153 1.89 -6.68 5.48
N PHE A 154 1.45 -6.85 6.73
CA PHE A 154 0.24 -7.58 7.10
C PHE A 154 -0.49 -6.86 8.23
N GLY A 155 -1.82 -6.98 8.28
CA GLY A 155 -2.63 -6.43 9.38
C GLY A 155 -2.87 -4.92 9.28
N GLU A 156 -2.68 -4.32 8.09
CA GLU A 156 -3.07 -2.93 7.85
C GLU A 156 -4.54 -2.67 8.16
N GLU A 157 -5.40 -3.65 7.93
CA GLU A 157 -6.84 -3.55 8.15
C GLU A 157 -7.16 -3.35 9.63
N CYS A 158 -6.47 -4.07 10.51
CA CYS A 158 -6.60 -3.93 11.95
C CYS A 158 -6.04 -2.59 12.43
N LEU A 159 -4.90 -2.17 11.88
CA LEU A 159 -4.26 -0.90 12.23
C LEU A 159 -5.15 0.30 11.85
N LEU A 160 -5.80 0.25 10.69
CA LEU A 160 -6.70 1.28 10.17
C LEU A 160 -8.12 1.20 10.77
N GLY A 161 -8.41 0.19 11.60
CA GLY A 161 -9.74 -0.01 12.18
C GLY A 161 -10.79 -0.43 11.15
N LEU A 162 -10.38 -1.09 10.07
CA LEU A 162 -11.28 -1.60 9.04
C LEU A 162 -12.04 -2.86 9.48
N GLY A 163 -11.46 -3.61 10.41
CA GLY A 163 -12.04 -4.84 10.94
C GLY A 163 -11.00 -5.79 11.53
N PRO A 164 -11.41 -7.01 11.90
CA PRO A 164 -10.50 -8.07 12.30
C PRO A 164 -9.63 -8.52 11.12
N SER A 165 -8.55 -9.24 11.40
CA SER A 165 -7.66 -9.70 10.34
C SER A 165 -8.37 -10.66 9.39
N SER A 166 -8.13 -10.48 8.10
CA SER A 166 -8.71 -11.33 7.05
C SER A 166 -7.92 -12.61 6.79
N VAL A 167 -6.74 -12.75 7.42
CA VAL A 167 -5.79 -13.83 7.15
C VAL A 167 -5.12 -14.31 8.43
N THR A 168 -4.68 -15.55 8.42
CA THR A 168 -3.74 -16.10 9.41
C THR A 168 -2.33 -16.04 8.82
N VAL A 169 -1.38 -15.52 9.59
CA VAL A 169 0.03 -15.42 9.16
C VAL A 169 0.89 -16.17 10.16
N SER A 170 1.61 -17.18 9.71
CA SER A 170 2.50 -18.00 10.53
C SER A 170 3.91 -18.03 9.95
N VAL A 171 4.93 -18.10 10.81
CA VAL A 171 6.32 -18.19 10.34
C VAL A 171 6.74 -19.63 10.06
N CYS A 172 7.44 -19.86 8.95
CA CYS A 172 7.97 -21.18 8.61
C CYS A 172 9.25 -21.51 9.39
N LYS A 173 10.06 -20.48 9.67
CA LYS A 173 11.37 -20.58 10.31
C LYS A 173 11.62 -19.38 11.21
N LEU A 174 12.76 -19.37 11.91
CA LEU A 174 13.18 -18.21 12.70
C LEU A 174 13.12 -16.95 11.83
N SER A 175 12.29 -15.98 12.22
CA SER A 175 11.98 -14.80 11.42
C SER A 175 12.03 -13.55 12.29
N VAL A 176 12.45 -12.43 11.69
CA VAL A 176 12.44 -11.10 12.29
C VAL A 176 11.27 -10.31 11.69
N VAL A 177 10.38 -9.86 12.55
CA VAL A 177 9.17 -9.13 12.17
C VAL A 177 9.20 -7.76 12.86
N LEU A 178 8.92 -6.71 12.11
CA LEU A 178 8.73 -5.36 12.65
C LEU A 178 7.26 -5.15 12.97
N LEU A 179 6.95 -4.71 14.18
CA LEU A 179 5.58 -4.43 14.60
C LEU A 179 5.36 -2.93 14.75
N LEU A 180 4.29 -2.44 14.14
CA LEU A 180 3.76 -1.09 14.37
C LEU A 180 2.48 -1.20 15.20
N HIS A 181 2.58 -0.90 16.49
CA HIS A 181 1.41 -0.93 17.38
C HIS A 181 0.46 0.23 17.09
N ARG A 182 -0.85 -0.05 17.17
CA ARG A 182 -1.93 0.91 16.95
C ARG A 182 -1.82 2.13 17.84
N ALA A 183 -1.48 1.96 19.13
CA ALA A 183 -1.30 3.10 20.03
C ALA A 183 -0.18 4.06 19.56
N VAL A 184 0.93 3.50 19.05
CA VAL A 184 2.03 4.29 18.48
C VAL A 184 1.57 4.98 17.20
N PHE A 185 0.89 4.24 16.31
CA PHE A 185 0.37 4.79 15.06
C PHE A 185 -0.64 5.92 15.29
N GLU A 186 -1.58 5.76 16.22
CA GLU A 186 -2.56 6.78 16.59
C GLU A 186 -1.89 8.03 17.19
N GLN A 187 -0.85 7.86 18.01
CA GLN A 187 -0.05 8.97 18.50
C GLN A 187 0.64 9.72 17.36
N LEU A 188 1.27 8.99 16.43
CA LEU A 188 1.88 9.60 15.24
C LEU A 188 0.83 10.35 14.41
N LEU A 189 -0.39 9.82 14.25
CA LEU A 189 -1.43 10.55 13.51
C LEU A 189 -1.84 11.86 14.18
N GLN A 190 -1.77 11.97 15.50
CA GLN A 190 -2.01 13.22 16.22
C GLN A 190 -0.91 14.25 15.95
N ASP A 191 0.34 13.79 15.87
CA ASP A 191 1.50 14.64 15.58
C ASP A 191 1.53 15.08 14.09
N PHE A 192 0.87 14.34 13.20
CA PHE A 192 0.85 14.56 11.75
C PHE A 192 -0.59 14.72 11.19
N PRO A 193 -1.28 15.84 11.47
CA PRO A 193 -2.70 16.01 11.13
C PRO A 193 -3.00 16.02 9.62
N LYS A 194 -2.03 16.41 8.78
CA LYS A 194 -2.18 16.33 7.31
C LYS A 194 -2.26 14.89 6.83
N ASP A 195 -1.42 14.03 7.40
CA ASP A 195 -1.38 12.60 7.09
C ASP A 195 -2.61 11.88 7.66
N LEU A 196 -3.08 12.29 8.84
CA LEU A 196 -4.39 11.87 9.36
C LEU A 196 -5.52 12.19 8.38
N ALA A 197 -5.57 13.40 7.82
CA ALA A 197 -6.58 13.76 6.81
C ALA A 197 -6.42 12.94 5.52
N ALA A 198 -5.18 12.61 5.13
CA ALA A 198 -4.90 11.74 4.00
C ALA A 198 -5.26 10.27 4.28
N LEU A 199 -5.32 9.82 5.52
CA LEU A 199 -5.67 8.45 5.90
C LEU A 199 -7.14 8.29 6.28
N SER A 200 -7.80 9.36 6.74
CA SER A 200 -9.22 9.33 7.16
C SER A 200 -10.18 8.95 6.04
N ARG A 201 -9.81 9.21 4.77
CA ARG A 201 -10.58 8.76 3.59
C ARG A 201 -10.68 7.23 3.46
N PHE A 202 -9.84 6.47 4.17
CA PHE A 202 -9.90 5.01 4.20
C PHE A 202 -10.74 4.48 5.36
N GLN A 203 -11.27 5.33 6.24
CA GLN A 203 -12.09 4.86 7.37
C GLN A 203 -13.40 4.24 6.88
N PRO A 204 -13.85 3.10 7.44
CA PRO A 204 -15.03 2.38 6.95
C PRO A 204 -16.32 3.19 7.08
N GLU A 205 -16.39 4.01 8.14
CA GLU A 205 -17.52 4.89 8.45
C GLU A 205 -17.74 5.94 7.36
N MET A 206 -16.66 6.31 6.66
CA MET A 206 -16.68 7.25 5.54
C MET A 206 -17.03 6.58 4.21
N LEU A 207 -17.05 5.24 4.15
CA LEU A 207 -17.43 4.54 2.91
C LEU A 207 -18.95 4.55 2.77
N PRO A 208 -19.49 5.23 1.73
CA PRO A 208 -20.92 5.29 1.53
C PRO A 208 -21.48 3.87 1.41
N LYS A 209 -22.59 3.60 2.11
CA LYS A 209 -23.33 2.38 1.85
C LYS A 209 -23.82 2.45 0.40
N PRO A 210 -23.58 1.43 -0.45
CA PRO A 210 -24.08 1.46 -1.81
C PRO A 210 -25.61 1.56 -1.75
N ASN A 211 -26.14 2.64 -2.31
CA ASN A 211 -27.58 2.77 -2.50
C ASN A 211 -27.91 2.09 -3.83
N PHE A 212 -28.38 0.84 -3.77
CA PHE A 212 -28.71 0.08 -4.98
C PHE A 212 -29.85 0.72 -5.78
N GLN A 213 -30.68 1.59 -5.17
CA GLN A 213 -31.72 2.33 -5.89
C GLN A 213 -31.14 3.32 -6.91
N ASP A 214 -29.92 3.82 -6.68
CA ASP A 214 -29.28 4.81 -7.53
C ASP A 214 -28.51 4.17 -8.71
N LEU A 215 -28.38 2.83 -8.72
CA LEU A 215 -27.66 2.14 -9.79
C LEU A 215 -28.53 2.06 -11.05
N PRO A 216 -28.02 2.44 -12.24
CA PRO A 216 -28.80 2.44 -13.47
C PRO A 216 -29.46 1.09 -13.78
N ILE A 217 -28.75 -0.02 -13.55
CA ILE A 217 -29.30 -1.37 -13.78
C ILE A 217 -30.51 -1.67 -12.89
N CYS A 218 -30.53 -1.13 -11.67
CA CYS A 218 -31.62 -1.35 -10.73
C CYS A 218 -32.85 -0.51 -11.08
N GLN A 219 -32.65 0.67 -11.67
CA GLN A 219 -33.71 1.54 -12.15
C GLN A 219 -34.44 0.98 -13.38
N HIS A 220 -33.75 0.15 -14.18
CA HIS A 220 -34.33 -0.43 -15.40
C HIS A 220 -35.08 -1.75 -15.19
N VAL A 221 -34.95 -2.40 -14.01
CA VAL A 221 -35.41 -3.78 -13.78
C VAL A 221 -36.58 -3.86 -12.79
N ASP A 222 -37.17 -2.74 -12.34
CA ASP A 222 -38.28 -2.72 -11.36
C ASP A 222 -38.05 -3.66 -10.17
N MET A 223 -36.86 -3.59 -9.56
CA MET A 223 -36.52 -4.45 -8.44
C MET A 223 -37.29 -4.06 -7.17
N SER A 224 -37.83 -5.06 -6.48
CA SER A 224 -38.52 -4.87 -5.19
C SER A 224 -37.57 -4.34 -4.11
N ASN A 225 -38.06 -3.50 -3.20
CA ASN A 225 -37.27 -2.98 -2.08
C ASN A 225 -36.69 -4.10 -1.21
N GLU A 226 -37.42 -5.21 -1.04
CA GLU A 226 -36.96 -6.37 -0.28
C GLU A 226 -35.68 -6.99 -0.87
N LEU A 227 -35.57 -6.99 -2.21
CA LEU A 227 -34.40 -7.48 -2.93
C LEU A 227 -33.22 -6.49 -2.82
N LEU A 228 -33.49 -5.19 -2.90
CA LEU A 228 -32.45 -4.17 -2.71
C LEU A 228 -31.90 -4.21 -1.28
N ASP A 229 -32.77 -4.36 -0.28
CA ASP A 229 -32.40 -4.55 1.12
C ASP A 229 -31.67 -5.88 1.34
N PHE A 230 -32.00 -6.91 0.56
CA PHE A 230 -31.25 -8.16 0.54
C PHE A 230 -29.83 -7.92 0.04
N PHE A 231 -29.63 -7.23 -1.09
CA PHE A 231 -28.28 -6.89 -1.58
C PHE A 231 -27.50 -6.03 -0.59
N ALA A 232 -28.12 -5.00 -0.01
CA ALA A 232 -27.47 -4.14 0.98
C ALA A 232 -26.94 -4.88 2.20
N ARG A 233 -27.53 -6.01 2.56
CA ARG A 233 -27.10 -6.86 3.68
C ARG A 233 -26.07 -7.92 3.31
N HIS A 234 -26.02 -8.35 2.04
CA HIS A 234 -25.20 -9.48 1.60
C HIS A 234 -24.04 -9.08 0.68
N VAL A 235 -23.98 -7.82 0.25
CA VAL A 235 -22.82 -7.32 -0.51
C VAL A 235 -21.64 -7.06 0.42
N GLU A 236 -20.53 -7.72 0.11
CA GLU A 236 -19.25 -7.49 0.75
C GLU A 236 -18.63 -6.18 0.27
N ARG A 237 -17.99 -5.44 1.16
CA ARG A 237 -17.27 -4.21 0.82
C ARG A 237 -15.78 -4.46 0.89
N ARG A 238 -15.09 -4.06 -0.16
CA ARG A 238 -13.63 -4.16 -0.26
C ARG A 238 -13.04 -2.81 -0.61
N ILE A 239 -11.90 -2.52 0.00
CA ILE A 239 -11.10 -1.34 -0.31
C ILE A 239 -9.92 -1.81 -1.14
N PHE A 240 -9.72 -1.16 -2.27
CA PHE A 240 -8.55 -1.37 -3.12
C PHE A 240 -7.73 -0.08 -3.14
N PHE A 241 -6.42 -0.21 -3.07
CA PHE A 241 -5.50 0.91 -3.08
C PHE A 241 -5.00 1.21 -4.50
N PRO A 242 -4.46 2.42 -4.74
CA PRO A 242 -3.92 2.77 -6.05
C PRO A 242 -2.82 1.80 -6.49
N GLY A 243 -3.05 1.13 -7.62
CA GLY A 243 -2.14 0.16 -8.23
C GLY A 243 -2.53 -1.30 -7.99
N ASP A 244 -3.51 -1.57 -7.13
CA ASP A 244 -4.02 -2.92 -6.92
C ASP A 244 -4.71 -3.44 -8.19
N ASN A 245 -4.51 -4.72 -8.49
CA ASN A 245 -5.23 -5.40 -9.56
C ASN A 245 -6.51 -6.02 -8.99
N ILE A 246 -7.65 -5.69 -9.60
CA ILE A 246 -8.96 -6.21 -9.21
C ILE A 246 -9.35 -7.30 -10.22
N GLU A 247 -9.29 -8.57 -9.79
CA GLU A 247 -9.72 -9.71 -10.59
C GLU A 247 -11.08 -10.20 -10.08
N PRO A 248 -12.17 -10.08 -10.87
CA PRO A 248 -13.53 -10.49 -10.45
C PRO A 248 -13.63 -11.96 -10.04
N ASP A 249 -12.81 -12.82 -10.67
CA ASP A 249 -12.85 -14.26 -10.49
C ASP A 249 -12.15 -14.73 -9.19
N ASN A 250 -11.22 -13.93 -8.64
CA ASN A 250 -10.55 -14.25 -7.38
C ASN A 250 -11.43 -13.99 -6.14
N VAL A 251 -12.61 -13.38 -6.31
CA VAL A 251 -13.58 -13.23 -5.20
C VAL A 251 -14.16 -14.58 -4.77
N GLN A 252 -14.14 -15.59 -5.65
CA GLN A 252 -14.58 -16.95 -5.33
C GLN A 252 -13.71 -17.64 -4.27
N ILE A 253 -12.48 -17.18 -4.04
CA ILE A 253 -11.56 -17.73 -3.04
C ILE A 253 -12.12 -17.55 -1.61
N PHE A 254 -12.95 -16.53 -1.41
CA PHE A 254 -13.42 -16.11 -0.08
C PHE A 254 -14.85 -16.56 0.25
N LEU A 255 -15.56 -17.16 -0.70
CA LEU A 255 -16.92 -17.67 -0.47
C LEU A 255 -16.88 -19.14 0.01
N PRO A 256 -17.68 -19.54 1.02
CA PRO A 256 -17.75 -20.92 1.46
C PRO A 256 -18.08 -21.86 0.29
N LYS A 257 -17.28 -22.90 0.07
CA LYS A 257 -17.43 -23.87 -1.05
C LYS A 257 -18.84 -24.49 -1.14
N GLN A 258 -19.57 -24.53 -0.04
CA GLN A 258 -20.92 -25.07 0.05
C GLN A 258 -21.98 -24.20 -0.65
N LEU A 259 -21.69 -22.91 -0.85
CA LEU A 259 -22.57 -21.95 -1.53
C LEU A 259 -22.23 -21.78 -3.02
N LEU A 260 -21.14 -22.40 -3.47
CA LEU A 260 -20.56 -22.20 -4.78
C LEU A 260 -20.91 -23.38 -5.70
N ASN A 261 -21.75 -23.15 -6.70
CA ASN A 261 -21.74 -23.98 -7.90
C ASN A 261 -20.73 -23.35 -8.86
N PRO A 262 -19.56 -24.00 -9.11
CA PRO A 262 -18.48 -23.42 -9.90
C PRO A 262 -18.88 -23.03 -11.33
N ALA A 263 -19.97 -23.58 -11.87
CA ALA A 263 -20.50 -23.22 -13.18
C ALA A 263 -21.34 -21.92 -13.19
N SER A 264 -21.62 -21.32 -12.03
CA SER A 264 -22.59 -20.21 -11.90
C SER A 264 -22.15 -19.12 -10.92
N ASN A 265 -20.89 -19.14 -10.49
CA ASN A 265 -20.33 -18.12 -9.62
C ASN A 265 -19.93 -16.90 -10.44
N ILE A 266 -20.91 -16.04 -10.68
CA ILE A 266 -20.66 -14.75 -11.28
C ILE A 266 -20.47 -13.73 -10.16
N THR A 267 -19.26 -13.18 -10.05
CA THR A 267 -18.99 -12.03 -9.20
C THR A 267 -19.27 -10.75 -9.97
N TYR A 268 -20.08 -9.87 -9.41
CA TYR A 268 -20.17 -8.48 -9.81
C TYR A 268 -19.58 -7.61 -8.71
N ALA A 269 -18.82 -6.58 -9.10
CA ALA A 269 -18.34 -5.54 -8.21
C ALA A 269 -18.93 -4.20 -8.66
N ILE A 270 -19.36 -3.39 -7.71
CA ILE A 270 -19.83 -2.03 -7.96
C ILE A 270 -18.76 -1.08 -7.44
N VAL A 271 -18.35 -0.11 -8.26
CA VAL A 271 -17.41 0.92 -7.83
C VAL A 271 -18.20 1.92 -6.96
N SER A 272 -18.11 1.79 -5.64
CA SER A 272 -18.81 2.73 -4.74
C SER A 272 -18.12 4.11 -4.66
N SER A 273 -16.81 4.16 -4.93
CA SER A 273 -16.00 5.39 -4.91
C SER A 273 -14.69 5.15 -5.66
N GLY A 274 -14.13 6.22 -6.25
CA GLY A 274 -12.84 6.20 -6.95
C GLY A 274 -12.94 5.83 -8.43
N HIS A 275 -11.81 5.40 -8.99
CA HIS A 275 -11.67 5.06 -10.40
C HIS A 275 -10.94 3.73 -10.57
N VAL A 276 -11.48 2.86 -11.43
CA VAL A 276 -10.86 1.59 -11.81
C VAL A 276 -10.46 1.67 -13.28
N ARG A 277 -9.21 1.32 -13.59
CA ARG A 277 -8.76 1.21 -14.98
C ARG A 277 -8.94 -0.23 -15.46
N VAL A 278 -9.73 -0.42 -16.50
CA VAL A 278 -9.90 -1.74 -17.12
C VAL A 278 -8.73 -1.95 -18.08
N LYS A 279 -8.01 -3.05 -17.91
CA LYS A 279 -6.93 -3.47 -18.81
C LYS A 279 -7.43 -4.66 -19.64
N THR A 280 -7.41 -4.53 -20.95
CA THR A 280 -7.66 -5.64 -21.87
C THR A 280 -6.37 -6.44 -22.06
N PRO A 281 -6.42 -7.78 -22.09
CA PRO A 281 -5.27 -8.61 -22.43
C PRO A 281 -4.65 -8.21 -23.78
N PRO A 282 -3.32 -8.32 -23.94
CA PRO A 282 -2.66 -8.03 -25.20
C PRO A 282 -3.21 -8.92 -26.32
N GLY A 283 -3.60 -8.31 -27.45
CA GLY A 283 -4.12 -9.01 -28.63
C GLY A 283 -5.65 -8.97 -28.78
N LEU A 284 -6.38 -8.46 -27.80
CA LEU A 284 -7.81 -8.16 -27.90
C LEU A 284 -8.02 -6.65 -28.12
N GLU A 285 -8.99 -6.28 -28.95
CA GLU A 285 -9.35 -4.86 -29.12
C GLU A 285 -9.75 -4.27 -27.77
N LEU A 286 -9.19 -3.11 -27.43
CA LEU A 286 -9.57 -2.37 -26.23
C LEU A 286 -11.08 -2.15 -26.24
N ALA A 287 -11.76 -2.70 -25.23
CA ALA A 287 -13.14 -2.33 -24.98
C ALA A 287 -13.18 -0.80 -24.76
N PRO A 288 -14.21 -0.09 -25.27
CA PRO A 288 -14.28 1.37 -25.22
C PRO A 288 -14.32 1.95 -23.78
N PHE A 289 -14.47 1.10 -22.77
CA PHE A 289 -14.53 1.46 -21.36
C PHE A 289 -13.16 1.26 -20.69
N GLY A 290 -12.21 2.17 -20.96
CA GLY A 290 -10.90 2.14 -20.31
C GLY A 290 -10.93 2.49 -18.81
N HIS A 291 -12.03 3.07 -18.34
CA HIS A 291 -12.17 3.57 -16.98
C HIS A 291 -13.59 3.37 -16.45
N LEU A 292 -13.70 2.82 -15.24
CA LEU A 292 -14.92 2.77 -14.43
C LEU A 292 -14.81 3.80 -13.30
N SER A 293 -15.95 4.33 -12.89
CA SER A 293 -16.14 5.39 -11.90
C SER A 293 -17.27 5.02 -10.95
N SER A 294 -17.55 5.89 -9.97
CA SER A 294 -18.59 5.65 -8.97
C SER A 294 -19.95 5.32 -9.60
N GLY A 295 -20.51 4.16 -9.26
CA GLY A 295 -21.77 3.62 -9.77
C GLY A 295 -21.62 2.61 -10.90
N ASP A 296 -20.45 2.54 -11.54
CA ASP A 296 -20.19 1.57 -12.60
C ASP A 296 -20.03 0.15 -12.05
N ILE A 297 -20.42 -0.84 -12.85
CA ILE A 297 -20.43 -2.26 -12.48
C ILE A 297 -19.35 -2.99 -13.27
N LEU A 298 -18.49 -3.72 -12.56
CA LEU A 298 -17.54 -4.68 -13.09
C LEU A 298 -18.12 -6.08 -12.94
N GLY A 299 -18.17 -6.86 -14.02
CA GLY A 299 -18.66 -8.24 -14.02
C GLY A 299 -18.11 -9.06 -15.18
N PRO A 300 -18.43 -10.36 -15.25
CA PRO A 300 -18.03 -11.18 -16.39
C PRO A 300 -18.67 -10.65 -17.67
N GLY A 301 -17.88 -10.59 -18.74
CA GLY A 301 -18.30 -10.05 -20.03
C GLY A 301 -18.16 -8.54 -20.18
N ALA A 302 -17.66 -7.80 -19.18
CA ALA A 302 -17.38 -6.36 -19.32
C ALA A 302 -16.34 -6.03 -20.44
N GLY A 303 -15.59 -7.02 -20.92
CA GLY A 303 -14.73 -6.91 -22.10
C GLY A 303 -15.40 -7.26 -23.44
N GLU A 304 -16.58 -7.89 -23.44
CA GLU A 304 -17.18 -8.51 -24.64
C GLU A 304 -18.55 -7.93 -25.03
N PHE A 305 -19.29 -7.36 -24.10
CA PHE A 305 -20.67 -6.91 -24.35
C PHE A 305 -20.77 -5.39 -24.25
N PHE A 306 -20.68 -4.70 -25.39
CA PHE A 306 -21.45 -3.50 -25.76
C PHE A 306 -21.02 -3.07 -27.19
N ARG A 307 -21.44 -3.86 -28.18
CA ARG A 307 -21.61 -3.37 -29.56
C ARG A 307 -23.11 -3.41 -29.85
N THR A 308 -23.80 -2.28 -29.66
CA THR A 308 -25.11 -2.02 -30.25
C THR A 308 -24.93 -1.02 -31.38
#